data_AF-A0A5Q4D1X8-F1
#
_entry.id   AF-A0A5Q4D1X8-F1
#
_cell.length_a   1.000
_cell.length_b   1.000
_cell.length_c   1.000
_cell.angle_alpha   90.00
_cell.angle_beta   90.00
_cell.angle_gamma   90.00
#
_symmetry.space_group_name_H-M   'P 1'
#
loop_
_entity.id
_entity.type
_entity.pdbx_description
1 polymer ?
#
loop_
_entity_poly.entity_id
_entity_poly.type
_entity_poly.pdbx_seq_one_letter_code
_entity_poly.pdbx_strand_id
1 'polypeptide(L)'
;MTRHDGFRRAAVPAAFLAAALTGCGGEESPRPLGQEGAHEHGVARVNLAVDGTRATMAFRAPATEIYGFERAPVTDEERDRRRAGLEAVETRMGEAMIFEPGLGCEVVIRERGWDGETEAEHGDHDDHAHPHDHDHDHAPDDAHAHDHDHDGDVDGPDHDRAAHGAGGHLDVEAVFDVRCEAPLPGTRLRLAFGEVFPGIVDVDLQVASGRTFGGRYRASGVEVEL
;
A
#
# COMPACT_ATOMS: atom_id res chain seq x y z
N MET A 1 71.27 -38.92 -9.21
CA MET A 1 71.62 -39.20 -10.62
C MET A 1 70.33 -39.48 -11.37
N THR A 2 70.14 -38.74 -12.44
CA THR A 2 68.92 -38.46 -13.19
C THR A 2 68.41 -39.67 -14.00
N ARG A 3 67.10 -39.91 -13.96
CA ARG A 3 66.38 -40.60 -15.04
C ARG A 3 65.17 -39.76 -15.44
N HIS A 4 65.25 -39.29 -16.68
CA HIS A 4 64.16 -38.75 -17.48
C HIS A 4 63.37 -39.92 -18.07
N ASP A 5 62.06 -39.92 -17.87
CA ASP A 5 61.04 -40.62 -18.67
C ASP A 5 59.75 -39.83 -18.39
N GLY A 6 59.09 -39.13 -19.31
CA GLY A 6 58.63 -39.55 -20.63
C GLY A 6 57.11 -39.32 -20.66
N PHE A 7 56.66 -38.07 -20.56
CA PHE A 7 55.24 -37.70 -20.47
C PHE A 7 54.58 -37.87 -21.85
N ARG A 8 53.94 -39.02 -22.09
CA ARG A 8 53.14 -39.26 -23.30
C ARG A 8 51.84 -38.44 -23.21
N ARG A 9 51.77 -37.35 -23.99
CA ARG A 9 50.53 -36.60 -24.24
C ARG A 9 49.62 -37.44 -25.13
N ALA A 10 48.57 -38.02 -24.55
CA ALA A 10 47.44 -38.52 -25.32
C ALA A 10 46.52 -37.34 -25.64
N ALA A 11 46.36 -37.04 -26.93
CA ALA A 11 45.40 -36.08 -27.43
C ALA A 11 43.99 -36.67 -27.28
N VAL A 12 43.16 -36.05 -26.44
CA VAL A 12 41.73 -36.34 -26.35
C VAL A 12 41.04 -35.39 -27.34
N PRO A 13 40.17 -35.90 -28.24
CA PRO A 13 39.49 -35.05 -29.20
C PRO A 13 38.49 -34.15 -28.47
N ALA A 14 38.57 -32.85 -28.74
CA ALA A 14 37.58 -31.86 -28.35
C ALA A 14 36.28 -32.13 -29.12
N ALA A 15 35.37 -32.88 -28.50
CA ALA A 15 33.98 -32.92 -28.93
C ALA A 15 33.29 -31.66 -28.42
N PHE A 16 33.13 -30.68 -29.29
CA PHE A 16 32.24 -29.53 -29.06
C PHE A 16 30.79 -30.04 -29.08
N LEU A 17 30.24 -30.29 -27.90
CA LEU A 17 28.80 -30.44 -27.71
C LEU A 17 28.21 -29.04 -27.56
N ALA A 18 27.54 -28.55 -28.60
CA ALA A 18 26.74 -27.33 -28.52
C ALA A 18 25.50 -27.62 -27.65
N ALA A 19 25.59 -27.31 -26.36
CA ALA A 19 24.43 -27.23 -25.49
C ALA A 19 23.66 -25.94 -25.83
N ALA A 20 22.50 -26.08 -26.46
CA ALA A 20 21.55 -25.00 -26.60
C ALA A 20 21.13 -24.56 -25.19
N LEU A 21 21.56 -23.36 -24.79
CA LEU A 21 21.03 -22.66 -23.63
C LEU A 21 19.63 -22.18 -24.01
N THR A 22 18.64 -23.04 -23.79
CA THR A 22 17.25 -22.58 -23.67
C THR A 22 17.20 -21.68 -22.45
N GLY A 23 17.18 -20.38 -22.70
CA GLY A 23 16.96 -19.37 -21.69
C GLY A 23 15.54 -19.50 -21.14
N CYS A 24 15.43 -20.03 -19.93
CA CYS A 24 14.31 -19.69 -19.04
C CYS A 24 14.76 -18.49 -18.20
N GLY A 25 14.86 -17.32 -18.84
CA GLY A 25 14.79 -16.06 -18.13
C GLY A 25 13.35 -15.87 -17.70
N GLY A 26 12.97 -16.45 -16.56
CA GLY A 26 11.80 -15.99 -15.83
C GLY A 26 12.15 -14.64 -15.24
N GLU A 27 11.93 -13.58 -16.00
CA GLU A 27 11.83 -12.24 -15.46
C GLU A 27 10.58 -12.26 -14.57
N GLU A 28 10.77 -12.57 -13.29
CA GLU A 28 9.76 -12.29 -12.27
C GLU A 28 9.64 -10.77 -12.23
N SER A 29 8.72 -10.25 -13.04
CA SER A 29 8.35 -8.85 -13.02
C SER A 29 7.97 -8.56 -11.56
N PRO A 30 8.63 -7.60 -10.87
CA PRO A 30 8.17 -7.15 -9.58
C PRO A 30 6.69 -6.83 -9.74
N ARG A 31 5.84 -7.58 -9.02
CA ARG A 31 4.42 -7.24 -8.99
C ARG A 31 4.35 -5.78 -8.59
N PRO A 32 3.69 -4.91 -9.37
CA PRO A 32 3.53 -3.53 -8.96
C PRO A 32 2.91 -3.53 -7.55
N LEU A 33 3.47 -2.74 -6.63
CA LEU A 33 2.97 -2.53 -5.26
C LEU A 33 1.65 -1.75 -5.27
N GLY A 34 0.74 -2.08 -6.18
CA GLY A 34 -0.46 -1.32 -6.44
C GLY A 34 -1.54 -2.24 -6.96
N GLN A 35 -2.62 -2.30 -6.17
CA GLN A 35 -3.88 -3.03 -6.38
C GLN A 35 -3.91 -4.48 -5.88
N GLU A 36 -3.87 -4.65 -4.56
CA GLU A 36 -4.35 -5.86 -3.92
C GLU A 36 -5.70 -5.63 -3.23
N GLY A 37 -6.77 -6.01 -3.96
CA GLY A 37 -8.04 -6.53 -3.42
C GLY A 37 -8.96 -5.56 -2.68
N ALA A 38 -10.24 -5.94 -2.62
CA ALA A 38 -11.24 -5.29 -1.78
C ALA A 38 -10.75 -5.15 -0.34
N HIS A 39 -11.03 -3.99 0.25
CA HIS A 39 -10.77 -3.65 1.64
C HIS A 39 -11.61 -4.57 2.53
N GLU A 40 -10.97 -5.30 3.43
CA GLU A 40 -11.68 -6.16 4.39
C GLU A 40 -11.77 -5.41 5.71
N HIS A 41 -12.99 -5.09 6.12
CA HIS A 41 -13.21 -4.38 7.38
C HIS A 41 -12.59 -5.14 8.55
N GLY A 42 -11.95 -4.38 9.42
CA GLY A 42 -11.23 -4.91 10.57
C GLY A 42 -9.90 -5.59 10.24
N VAL A 43 -9.42 -5.55 9.00
CA VAL A 43 -8.14 -6.12 8.61
C VAL A 43 -7.17 -5.04 8.18
N ALA A 44 -6.02 -4.96 8.86
CA ALA A 44 -4.88 -4.18 8.38
C ALA A 44 -3.92 -5.06 7.60
N ARG A 45 -3.35 -4.54 6.52
CA ARG A 45 -2.29 -5.19 5.76
C ARG A 45 -0.94 -4.57 6.14
N VAL A 46 0.03 -5.42 6.43
CA VAL A 46 1.38 -5.01 6.80
C VAL A 46 2.38 -5.80 5.98
N ASN A 47 3.21 -5.09 5.23
CA ASN A 47 4.37 -5.66 4.55
C ASN A 47 5.64 -5.18 5.24
N LEU A 48 6.44 -6.09 5.77
CA LEU A 48 7.67 -5.79 6.51
C LEU A 48 8.88 -6.37 5.78
N ALA A 49 9.75 -5.50 5.27
CA ALA A 49 11.04 -5.90 4.69
C ALA A 49 12.16 -5.66 5.71
N VAL A 50 12.86 -6.71 6.11
CA VAL A 50 13.92 -6.67 7.14
C VAL A 50 15.29 -6.83 6.49
N ASP A 51 16.23 -5.97 6.86
CA ASP A 51 17.63 -6.01 6.46
C ASP A 51 18.54 -5.70 7.67
N GLY A 52 19.06 -6.75 8.30
CA GLY A 52 19.97 -6.64 9.44
C GLY A 52 19.35 -5.90 10.61
N THR A 53 19.80 -4.67 10.86
CA THR A 53 19.31 -3.80 11.95
C THR A 53 18.25 -2.79 11.49
N ARG A 54 17.75 -2.91 10.25
CA ARG A 54 16.77 -2.00 9.66
C ARG A 54 15.57 -2.78 9.14
N ALA A 55 14.42 -2.13 9.08
CA ALA A 55 13.29 -2.61 8.30
C ALA A 55 12.53 -1.46 7.64
N THR A 56 11.79 -1.78 6.57
CA THR A 56 10.77 -0.90 5.99
C THR A 56 9.43 -1.58 6.14
N MET A 57 8.45 -0.85 6.64
CA MET A 57 7.10 -1.34 6.86
C MET A 57 6.12 -0.53 6.03
N ALA A 58 5.34 -1.19 5.18
CA ALA A 58 4.18 -0.59 4.52
C ALA A 58 2.91 -1.05 5.24
N PHE A 59 2.13 -0.09 5.70
CA PHE A 59 0.87 -0.27 6.40
C PHE A 59 -0.28 0.23 5.53
N ARG A 60 -1.37 -0.54 5.47
CA ARG A 60 -2.63 -0.14 4.82
C ARG A 60 -3.80 -0.65 5.63
N ALA A 61 -4.76 0.22 5.90
CA ALA A 61 -6.04 -0.16 6.51
C ALA A 61 -7.16 0.71 5.93
N PRO A 62 -8.41 0.21 5.90
CA PRO A 62 -9.52 1.08 5.56
C PRO A 62 -9.66 2.19 6.61
N ALA A 63 -10.15 3.34 6.17
CA ALA A 63 -10.26 4.53 7.00
C ALA A 63 -11.16 4.35 8.24
N THR A 64 -12.16 3.46 8.16
CA THR A 64 -13.08 3.23 9.27
C THR A 64 -12.42 2.56 10.47
N GLU A 65 -11.32 1.85 10.27
CA GLU A 65 -10.57 1.16 11.30
C GLU A 65 -9.68 2.14 12.08
N ILE A 66 -9.36 3.28 11.47
CA ILE A 66 -8.51 4.32 12.04
C ILE A 66 -9.34 5.44 12.68
N TYR A 67 -10.34 5.97 11.97
CA TYR A 67 -11.14 7.12 12.44
C TYR A 67 -12.66 6.97 12.29
N GLY A 68 -13.15 5.80 11.84
CA GLY A 68 -14.56 5.41 11.97
C GLY A 68 -15.48 5.74 10.80
N PHE A 69 -14.96 6.18 9.65
CA PHE A 69 -15.73 6.41 8.42
C PHE A 69 -14.81 6.34 7.19
N GLU A 70 -15.37 6.02 6.02
CA GLU A 70 -14.61 5.83 4.75
C GLU A 70 -14.95 6.88 3.69
N ARG A 71 -15.63 7.96 4.08
CA ARG A 71 -15.94 9.11 3.23
C ARG A 71 -15.16 10.33 3.67
N ALA A 72 -15.14 11.37 2.86
CA ALA A 72 -14.60 12.65 3.31
C ALA A 72 -15.35 13.14 4.58
N PRO A 73 -14.63 13.72 5.56
CA PRO A 73 -15.25 14.31 6.75
C PRO A 73 -16.07 15.55 6.35
N VAL A 74 -17.29 15.68 6.87
CA VAL A 74 -18.18 16.82 6.58
C VAL A 74 -18.32 17.77 7.77
N THR A 75 -18.25 17.26 9.01
CA THR A 75 -18.34 18.07 10.23
C THR A 75 -16.97 18.37 10.83
N ASP A 76 -16.87 19.38 11.70
CA ASP A 76 -15.64 19.65 12.48
C ASP A 76 -15.25 18.45 13.35
N GLU A 77 -16.23 17.80 13.97
CA GLU A 77 -16.01 16.59 14.76
C GLU A 77 -15.41 15.43 13.94
N GLU A 78 -15.85 15.27 12.69
CA GLU A 78 -15.27 14.28 11.78
C GLU A 78 -13.85 14.66 11.35
N ARG A 79 -13.60 15.95 11.08
CA ARG A 79 -12.26 16.44 10.78
C ARG A 79 -11.30 16.20 11.94
N ASP A 80 -11.73 16.44 13.16
CA ASP A 80 -10.92 16.21 14.36
C ASP A 80 -10.68 14.72 14.63
N ARG A 81 -11.68 13.86 14.40
CA ARG A 81 -11.49 12.40 14.47
C ARG A 81 -10.50 11.91 13.41
N ARG A 82 -10.58 12.41 12.18
CA ARG A 82 -9.59 12.09 11.13
C ARG A 82 -8.19 12.53 11.55
N ARG A 83 -8.03 13.77 12.02
CA ARG A 83 -6.76 14.32 12.48
C ARG A 83 -6.13 13.46 13.57
N ALA A 84 -6.90 13.14 14.62
CA ALA A 84 -6.43 12.31 15.73
C ALA A 84 -6.09 10.88 15.31
N GLY A 85 -6.88 10.28 14.40
CA GLY A 85 -6.60 8.95 13.87
C GLY A 85 -5.31 8.90 13.06
N LEU A 86 -5.09 9.87 12.17
CA LEU A 86 -3.86 9.98 11.38
C LEU A 86 -2.64 10.26 12.28
N GLU A 87 -2.78 11.15 13.26
CA GLU A 87 -1.72 11.40 14.25
C GLU A 87 -1.35 10.13 15.04
N ALA A 88 -2.34 9.29 15.38
CA ALA A 88 -2.07 8.01 16.02
C ALA A 88 -1.31 7.04 15.10
N VAL A 89 -1.61 7.02 13.80
CA VAL A 89 -0.82 6.25 12.81
C VAL A 89 0.63 6.75 12.77
N GLU A 90 0.83 8.07 12.76
CA GLU A 90 2.17 8.66 12.70
C GLU A 90 3.00 8.40 13.97
N THR A 91 2.39 8.53 15.14
CA THR A 91 3.12 8.62 16.41
C THR A 91 3.09 7.34 17.24
N ARG A 92 2.07 6.49 17.07
CA ARG A 92 1.84 5.31 17.92
C ARG A 92 2.07 3.99 17.20
N MET A 93 2.59 4.00 15.97
CA MET A 93 2.90 2.76 15.26
C MET A 93 3.92 1.88 16.00
N GLY A 94 4.86 2.47 16.74
CA GLY A 94 5.78 1.74 17.62
C GLY A 94 5.10 1.05 18.82
N GLU A 95 3.89 1.49 19.20
CA GLU A 95 3.06 0.80 20.20
C GLU A 95 2.29 -0.37 19.58
N ALA A 96 2.01 -0.32 18.27
CA ALA A 96 1.31 -1.39 17.54
C ALA A 96 2.26 -2.52 17.07
N MET A 97 3.51 -2.17 16.74
CA MET A 97 4.57 -3.10 16.31
C MET A 97 5.71 -3.10 17.31
N ILE A 98 5.63 -4.02 18.28
CA ILE A 98 6.54 -4.05 19.41
C ILE A 98 7.63 -5.07 19.14
N PHE A 99 8.81 -4.57 18.78
CA PHE A 99 10.01 -5.36 18.61
C PHE A 99 10.55 -5.87 19.95
N GLU A 100 11.32 -6.96 19.93
CA GLU A 100 11.87 -7.58 21.13
C GLU A 100 12.61 -6.55 22.02
N PRO A 101 12.38 -6.55 23.35
CA PRO A 101 13.08 -5.64 24.25
C PRO A 101 14.60 -5.82 24.16
N GLY A 102 15.33 -4.71 24.12
CA GLY A 102 16.79 -4.71 24.02
C GLY A 102 17.34 -4.53 22.60
N LEU A 103 16.49 -4.50 21.57
CA LEU A 103 16.92 -4.19 20.20
C LEU A 103 17.11 -2.69 19.94
N GLY A 104 16.59 -1.81 20.81
CA GLY A 104 16.70 -0.35 20.65
C GLY A 104 15.99 0.17 19.39
N CYS A 105 14.89 -0.47 18.99
CA CYS A 105 14.19 -0.12 17.76
C CYS A 105 13.40 1.19 17.87
N GLU A 106 13.63 2.09 16.91
CA GLU A 106 12.86 3.31 16.66
C GLU A 106 12.04 3.12 15.38
N VAL A 107 10.77 3.52 15.42
CA VAL A 107 9.85 3.49 14.26
C VAL A 107 9.57 4.92 13.85
N VAL A 108 9.90 5.27 12.60
CA VAL A 108 9.78 6.64 12.07
C VAL A 108 8.97 6.59 10.79
N ILE A 109 7.97 7.46 10.67
CA ILE A 109 7.23 7.59 9.41
C ILE A 109 8.13 8.14 8.30
N ARG A 110 8.05 7.53 7.13
CA ARG A 110 8.77 7.94 5.92
C ARG A 110 7.82 8.62 4.93
N GLU A 111 6.72 7.96 4.61
CA GLU A 111 5.75 8.42 3.60
C GLU A 111 4.34 8.22 4.13
N ARG A 112 3.45 9.09 3.69
CA ARG A 112 2.02 9.09 4.02
C ARG A 112 1.19 9.13 2.74
N GLY A 113 0.15 8.33 2.70
CA GLY A 113 -0.84 8.27 1.63
C GLY A 113 -2.22 8.23 2.26
N TRP A 114 -2.80 9.41 2.48
CA TRP A 114 -4.16 9.53 3.01
C TRP A 114 -5.10 9.85 1.88
N ASP A 115 -6.05 8.97 1.59
CA ASP A 115 -7.10 9.33 0.65
C ASP A 115 -7.95 10.48 1.22
N GLY A 116 -8.43 11.36 0.33
CA GLY A 116 -9.25 12.50 0.72
C GLY A 116 -8.47 13.70 1.28
N GLU A 117 -7.15 13.77 1.15
CA GLU A 117 -6.42 15.04 1.15
C GLU A 117 -6.73 15.83 -0.14
N THR A 118 -7.99 16.24 -0.33
CA THR A 118 -8.25 17.40 -1.17
C THR A 118 -7.80 18.63 -0.40
N GLU A 119 -7.14 19.55 -1.09
CA GLU A 119 -6.50 20.81 -0.67
C GLU A 119 -7.42 21.79 0.09
N ALA A 120 -8.12 21.36 1.13
CA ALA A 120 -9.03 22.17 1.94
C ALA A 120 -8.36 22.74 3.21
N GLU A 121 -7.04 22.56 3.36
CA GLU A 121 -6.22 23.25 4.37
C GLU A 121 -5.19 24.20 3.72
N HIS A 122 -5.40 24.58 2.45
CA HIS A 122 -4.70 25.70 1.82
C HIS A 122 -5.70 26.70 1.23
N GLY A 123 -5.67 27.93 1.74
CA GLY A 123 -6.15 29.09 0.99
C GLY A 123 -7.46 29.69 1.47
N ASP A 124 -7.32 30.59 2.44
CA ASP A 124 -8.07 31.84 2.49
C ASP A 124 -7.95 32.52 1.10
N HIS A 125 -8.97 32.40 0.25
CA HIS A 125 -9.09 33.17 -1.00
C HIS A 125 -10.57 33.42 -1.37
N ASP A 126 -10.97 34.66 -1.09
CA ASP A 126 -11.74 35.57 -1.94
C ASP A 126 -13.19 35.24 -2.31
N ASP A 127 -14.08 36.00 -1.65
CA ASP A 127 -15.27 36.66 -2.17
C ASP A 127 -15.59 36.50 -3.67
N HIS A 128 -16.52 35.62 -4.01
CA HIS A 128 -17.36 35.78 -5.20
C HIS A 128 -18.85 35.68 -4.83
N ALA A 129 -19.37 36.80 -4.32
CA ALA A 129 -20.80 37.09 -4.34
C ALA A 129 -21.28 37.23 -5.79
N HIS A 130 -21.97 36.22 -6.30
CA HIS A 130 -22.84 36.36 -7.47
C HIS A 130 -24.28 36.52 -6.99
N PRO A 131 -24.89 37.71 -7.09
CA PRO A 131 -26.35 37.81 -7.04
C PRO A 131 -26.89 37.26 -8.36
N HIS A 132 -27.49 36.07 -8.33
CA HIS A 132 -28.35 35.61 -9.41
C HIS A 132 -29.71 36.29 -9.26
N ASP A 133 -29.96 37.33 -10.06
CA ASP A 133 -31.32 37.75 -10.39
C ASP A 133 -32.01 36.60 -11.14
N HIS A 134 -33.08 36.07 -10.56
CA HIS A 134 -34.01 35.17 -11.25
C HIS A 134 -35.31 35.93 -11.50
N ASP A 135 -35.40 36.60 -12.66
CA ASP A 135 -36.69 36.94 -13.26
C ASP A 135 -37.24 35.69 -13.95
N HIS A 136 -38.35 35.17 -13.42
CA HIS A 136 -39.14 34.10 -14.03
C HIS A 136 -40.33 34.72 -14.76
N ASP A 137 -40.27 34.80 -16.08
CA ASP A 137 -41.46 34.89 -16.92
C ASP A 137 -41.59 33.62 -17.77
N HIS A 138 -42.60 32.81 -17.44
CA HIS A 138 -43.07 31.70 -18.25
C HIS A 138 -44.11 32.18 -19.25
N ALA A 139 -43.91 31.86 -20.53
CA ALA A 139 -45.00 31.65 -21.47
C ALA A 139 -44.78 30.29 -22.15
N PRO A 140 -45.82 29.42 -22.26
CA PRO A 140 -45.71 28.18 -22.99
C PRO A 140 -45.99 28.45 -24.48
N ASP A 141 -45.33 27.72 -25.39
CA ASP A 141 -46.01 27.20 -26.58
C ASP A 141 -45.15 26.16 -27.33
N ASP A 142 -45.83 25.05 -27.61
CA ASP A 142 -45.82 24.20 -28.80
C ASP A 142 -44.51 23.61 -29.39
N ALA A 143 -44.43 22.28 -29.19
CA ALA A 143 -44.25 21.23 -30.20
C ALA A 143 -43.09 21.31 -31.19
N HIS A 144 -42.11 20.40 -31.03
CA HIS A 144 -41.53 19.65 -32.16
C HIS A 144 -41.10 18.25 -31.72
N ALA A 145 -41.68 17.24 -32.38
CA ALA A 145 -41.18 15.88 -32.40
C ALA A 145 -39.99 15.80 -33.36
N HIS A 146 -38.86 15.26 -32.88
CA HIS A 146 -37.81 14.74 -33.75
C HIS A 146 -37.37 13.37 -33.23
N ASP A 147 -37.77 12.38 -34.00
CA ASP A 147 -37.20 11.04 -34.05
C ASP A 147 -35.79 11.13 -34.62
N HIS A 148 -34.80 10.62 -33.88
CA HIS A 148 -33.45 10.36 -34.37
C HIS A 148 -32.91 9.10 -33.70
N ASP A 149 -33.08 7.97 -34.38
CA ASP A 149 -32.17 6.83 -34.31
C ASP A 149 -30.73 7.33 -34.51
N HIS A 150 -29.88 7.05 -33.52
CA HIS A 150 -28.43 7.10 -33.68
C HIS A 150 -27.85 5.77 -33.20
N ASP A 151 -27.82 4.80 -34.11
CA ASP A 151 -26.73 3.83 -34.19
C ASP A 151 -25.45 4.63 -34.49
N GLY A 152 -24.55 4.65 -33.51
CA GLY A 152 -23.28 5.35 -33.57
C GLY A 152 -22.24 4.59 -32.79
N ASP A 153 -21.69 3.54 -33.41
CA ASP A 153 -20.38 3.02 -33.10
C ASP A 153 -19.36 4.17 -33.23
N VAL A 154 -18.85 4.65 -32.09
CA VAL A 154 -17.66 5.50 -32.04
C VAL A 154 -16.59 4.73 -31.27
N ASP A 155 -15.79 3.99 -32.03
CA ASP A 155 -14.49 3.50 -31.59
C ASP A 155 -13.53 4.69 -31.38
N GLY A 156 -13.14 4.90 -30.12
CA GLY A 156 -11.87 5.51 -29.74
C GLY A 156 -11.92 6.52 -28.59
N PRO A 157 -10.76 6.85 -27.95
CA PRO A 157 -9.64 6.00 -27.52
C PRO A 157 -9.73 5.71 -25.99
N ASP A 158 -9.02 4.68 -25.54
CA ASP A 158 -8.76 4.28 -24.15
C ASP A 158 -9.21 5.29 -23.06
N HIS A 159 -10.42 5.08 -22.56
CA HIS A 159 -10.78 5.50 -21.21
C HIS A 159 -10.33 4.43 -20.21
N ASP A 160 -9.01 4.22 -20.11
CA ASP A 160 -8.36 3.73 -18.86
C ASP A 160 -8.37 4.82 -17.77
N ARG A 161 -9.42 5.66 -17.77
CA ARG A 161 -9.90 6.26 -16.54
C ARG A 161 -11.04 5.38 -16.12
N ALA A 162 -10.68 4.33 -15.37
CA ALA A 162 -11.57 3.74 -14.39
C ALA A 162 -12.28 4.91 -13.71
N ALA A 163 -13.54 5.11 -14.10
CA ALA A 163 -14.43 6.00 -13.43
C ALA A 163 -14.48 5.45 -12.00
N HIS A 164 -13.72 6.09 -11.11
CA HIS A 164 -13.90 5.94 -9.69
C HIS A 164 -15.36 6.31 -9.45
N GLY A 165 -16.20 5.29 -9.31
CA GLY A 165 -17.58 5.48 -8.89
C GLY A 165 -17.57 6.37 -7.67
N ALA A 166 -18.48 7.33 -7.62
CA ALA A 166 -18.67 8.26 -6.52
C ALA A 166 -19.10 7.53 -5.24
N GLY A 167 -18.16 6.80 -4.65
CA GLY A 167 -18.32 5.83 -3.57
C GLY A 167 -17.06 4.96 -3.36
N GLY A 168 -15.87 5.45 -3.71
CA GLY A 168 -14.62 4.80 -3.33
C GLY A 168 -14.40 4.94 -1.83
N HIS A 169 -14.19 3.82 -1.13
CA HIS A 169 -13.85 3.79 0.28
C HIS A 169 -12.44 4.37 0.45
N LEU A 170 -12.28 5.32 1.39
CA LEU A 170 -10.98 5.92 1.68
C LEU A 170 -10.08 4.94 2.45
N ASP A 171 -8.80 4.93 2.10
CA ASP A 171 -7.77 4.20 2.83
C ASP A 171 -6.81 5.12 3.59
N VAL A 172 -6.11 4.48 4.54
CA VAL A 172 -4.98 5.04 5.27
C VAL A 172 -3.76 4.19 4.96
N GLU A 173 -2.80 4.78 4.25
CA GLU A 173 -1.54 4.15 3.85
C GLU A 173 -0.34 4.89 4.43
N ALA A 174 0.59 4.17 5.02
CA ALA A 174 1.83 4.75 5.51
C ALA A 174 3.02 3.81 5.34
N VAL A 175 4.18 4.41 5.09
CA VAL A 175 5.45 3.69 5.07
C VAL A 175 6.30 4.17 6.24
N PHE A 176 6.87 3.24 6.99
CA PHE A 176 7.73 3.51 8.13
C PHE A 176 9.12 2.91 7.92
N ASP A 177 10.14 3.64 8.36
CA ASP A 177 11.47 3.12 8.60
C ASP A 177 11.57 2.63 10.04
N VAL A 178 12.11 1.43 10.22
CA VAL A 178 12.48 0.88 11.53
C VAL A 178 13.98 0.81 11.63
N ARG A 179 14.55 1.34 12.71
CA ARG A 179 15.99 1.36 12.96
C ARG A 179 16.28 0.81 14.36
N CYS A 180 17.06 -0.25 14.43
CA CYS A 180 17.42 -0.91 15.68
C CYS A 180 18.94 -0.85 15.90
N GLU A 181 19.36 -1.01 17.15
CA GLU A 181 20.76 -1.13 17.56
C GLU A 181 21.29 -2.57 17.38
N ALA A 182 20.41 -3.56 17.45
CA ALA A 182 20.73 -4.98 17.25
C ALA A 182 19.97 -5.59 16.05
N PRO A 183 20.46 -6.72 15.49
CA PRO A 183 19.82 -7.35 14.33
C PRO A 183 18.41 -7.86 14.63
N LEU A 184 17.49 -7.66 13.69
CA LEU A 184 16.11 -8.12 13.73
C LEU A 184 15.92 -9.62 13.42
N PRO A 185 16.66 -10.25 12.48
CA PRO A 185 16.45 -11.66 12.18
C PRO A 185 16.71 -12.57 13.40
N GLY A 186 15.80 -13.51 13.64
CA GLY A 186 15.80 -14.42 14.78
C GLY A 186 15.19 -13.84 16.06
N THR A 187 14.61 -12.65 16.01
CA THR A 187 13.96 -11.99 17.15
C THR A 187 12.44 -12.11 17.07
N ARG A 188 11.72 -11.60 18.09
CA ARG A 188 10.27 -11.60 18.12
C ARG A 188 9.69 -10.21 17.87
N LEU A 189 8.62 -10.17 17.09
CA LEU A 189 7.75 -9.03 16.87
C LEU A 189 6.38 -9.34 17.46
N ARG A 190 5.91 -8.50 18.38
CA ARG A 190 4.56 -8.58 18.93
C ARG A 190 3.63 -7.63 18.19
N LEU A 191 2.49 -8.14 17.74
CA LEU A 191 1.42 -7.36 17.11
C LEU A 191 0.40 -6.92 18.17
N ALA A 192 0.21 -5.60 18.26
CA ALA A 192 -0.67 -4.92 19.22
C ALA A 192 -1.54 -3.84 18.55
N PHE A 193 -1.78 -3.96 17.24
CA PHE A 193 -2.63 -3.05 16.47
C PHE A 193 -3.99 -2.80 17.11
N GLY A 194 -4.67 -3.82 17.65
CA GLY A 194 -5.98 -3.67 18.29
C GLY A 194 -5.96 -2.87 19.61
N GLU A 195 -4.78 -2.73 20.24
CA GLU A 195 -4.60 -1.89 21.44
C GLU A 195 -4.49 -0.40 21.07
N VAL A 196 -3.97 -0.09 19.89
CA VAL A 196 -3.79 1.28 19.37
C VAL A 196 -4.98 1.71 18.53
N PHE A 197 -5.46 0.83 17.66
CA PHE A 197 -6.54 0.99 16.70
C PHE A 197 -7.61 -0.09 16.95
N PRO A 198 -8.60 0.17 17.80
CA PRO A 198 -9.61 -0.83 18.17
C PRO A 198 -10.46 -1.34 17.00
N GLY A 199 -10.49 -0.61 15.89
CA GLY A 199 -11.15 -1.05 14.66
C GLY A 199 -10.40 -2.17 13.93
N ILE A 200 -9.08 -2.31 14.15
CA ILE A 200 -8.26 -3.38 13.56
C ILE A 200 -8.36 -4.63 14.43
N VAL A 201 -8.95 -5.68 13.88
CA VAL A 201 -9.23 -6.94 14.57
C VAL A 201 -8.25 -8.03 14.16
N ASP A 202 -7.85 -8.03 12.88
CA ASP A 202 -6.85 -8.92 12.30
C ASP A 202 -5.78 -8.13 11.53
N VAL A 203 -4.59 -8.73 11.40
CA VAL A 203 -3.46 -8.20 10.63
C VAL A 203 -3.02 -9.27 9.64
N ASP A 204 -3.06 -8.92 8.36
CA ASP A 204 -2.46 -9.70 7.28
C ASP A 204 -1.00 -9.25 7.14
N LEU A 205 -0.09 -10.05 7.69
CA LEU A 205 1.33 -9.74 7.77
C LEU A 205 2.10 -10.54 6.72
N GLN A 206 2.89 -9.86 5.92
CA GLN A 206 3.91 -10.43 5.04
C GLN A 206 5.29 -9.92 5.48
N VAL A 207 6.24 -10.82 5.65
CA VAL A 207 7.61 -10.49 6.09
C VAL A 207 8.62 -11.02 5.09
N ALA A 208 9.58 -10.19 4.70
CA ALA A 208 10.74 -10.56 3.93
C ALA A 208 12.02 -10.33 4.76
N SER A 209 12.61 -11.41 5.29
CA SER A 209 13.77 -11.38 6.19
C SER A 209 14.75 -12.51 5.84
N GLY A 210 15.39 -12.41 4.67
CA GLY A 210 16.20 -13.49 4.06
C GLY A 210 15.41 -14.73 3.61
N ARG A 211 14.23 -14.97 4.20
CA ARG A 211 13.14 -15.83 3.75
C ARG A 211 11.85 -15.01 3.81
N THR A 212 10.91 -15.34 2.94
CA THR A 212 9.58 -14.72 2.95
C THR A 212 8.60 -15.63 3.68
N PHE A 213 7.83 -15.07 4.61
CA PHE A 213 6.73 -15.75 5.26
C PHE A 213 5.57 -14.77 5.47
N GLY A 214 4.37 -15.29 5.67
CA GLY A 214 3.22 -14.45 5.97
C GLY A 214 2.02 -15.23 6.44
N GLY A 215 1.02 -14.50 6.92
CA GLY A 215 -0.19 -15.07 7.47
C GLY A 215 -1.13 -14.02 8.04
N ARG A 216 -2.34 -14.45 8.35
CA ARG A 216 -3.34 -13.64 9.05
C ARG A 216 -3.27 -13.93 10.54
N TYR A 217 -3.11 -12.88 11.32
CA TYR A 217 -2.93 -12.92 12.76
C TYR A 217 -3.97 -12.05 13.45
N ARG A 218 -4.31 -12.37 14.71
CA ARG A 218 -5.09 -11.44 15.54
C ARG A 218 -4.28 -10.16 15.75
N ALA A 219 -4.96 -9.02 15.72
CA ALA A 219 -4.34 -7.71 15.92
C ALA A 219 -3.80 -7.47 17.35
N SER A 220 -3.99 -8.42 18.26
CA SER A 220 -3.57 -8.30 19.66
C SER A 220 -3.05 -9.64 20.17
N GLY A 221 -1.91 -9.61 20.86
CA GLY A 221 -1.40 -10.75 21.62
C GLY A 221 -0.71 -11.84 20.79
N VAL A 222 -0.35 -11.56 19.54
CA VAL A 222 0.41 -12.48 18.68
C VAL A 222 1.87 -12.10 18.68
N GLU A 223 2.75 -13.09 18.84
CA GLU A 223 4.20 -12.98 18.63
C GLU A 223 4.58 -13.70 17.33
N VAL A 224 5.41 -13.05 16.52
CA VAL A 224 5.92 -13.54 15.23
C VAL A 224 7.45 -13.53 15.28
N GLU A 225 8.11 -14.59 14.79
CA GLU A 225 9.58 -14.63 14.65
C GLU A 225 9.99 -13.95 13.35
N LEU A 226 10.97 -13.03 13.39
CA LEU A 226 11.50 -12.29 12.24
C LEU A 226 12.72 -12.95 11.59
#